data_AF-A0A356NBM8-F1
#
_entry.id   AF-A0A356NBM8-F1
#
_cell.length_a   1.000
_cell.length_b   1.000
_cell.length_c   1.000
_cell.angle_alpha   90.00
_cell.angle_beta   90.00
_cell.angle_gamma   90.00
#
_symmetry.space_group_name_H-M   'P 1'
#
loop_
_entity.id
_entity.type
_entity.pdbx_description
1 polymer ?
#
loop_
_entity_poly.entity_id
_entity_poly.type
_entity_poly.pdbx_seq_one_letter_code
_entity_poly.pdbx_strand_id
1 'polypeptide(L)'
;HEQEQDGATRVTGLSLTTPTGERRVQADAYLAACDVPGIQRLLPEHWKRRHAQFANIDRLGAVPVATVQLRYDGWVTELRQPRAAMDPAHPTGLDNLLYTADADFSCFADLALASPADYRKPGCGSLLQCVLTPGDPWIKAGNEHIIAHTDGQVRRLFPSSSGCTLLWGNVVKLAQSLYREAPGMEPYRPEQRTPVSNFFLAGSYTRQDYIDSMEGATMSGLLAAAAILNRPARLATSAAVA
;
A
#
# COMPACT_ATOMS: atom_id res chain seq x y z
N HIS A 1 7.26 -26.14 7.32
CA HIS A 1 7.47 -27.42 8.03
C HIS A 1 6.45 -27.53 9.14
N GLU A 2 5.80 -28.68 9.25
CA GLU A 2 4.75 -28.91 10.25
C GLU A 2 4.75 -30.36 10.71
N GLN A 3 4.07 -30.61 11.82
CA GLN A 3 3.78 -31.93 12.35
C GLN A 3 2.30 -31.99 12.69
N GLU A 4 1.71 -33.16 12.51
CA GLU A 4 0.35 -33.45 12.95
C GLU A 4 0.44 -34.44 14.12
N GLN A 5 -0.16 -34.07 15.25
CA GLN A 5 -0.23 -34.91 16.44
C GLN A 5 -1.64 -34.83 17.01
N ASP A 6 -2.29 -35.98 17.22
CA ASP A 6 -3.66 -36.08 17.73
C ASP A 6 -4.70 -35.25 16.94
N GLY A 7 -4.50 -35.15 15.62
CA GLY A 7 -5.35 -34.36 14.73
C GLY A 7 -5.17 -32.84 14.83
N ALA A 8 -4.18 -32.37 15.59
CA ALA A 8 -3.78 -30.97 15.64
C ALA A 8 -2.51 -30.72 14.81
N THR A 9 -2.59 -29.78 13.88
CA THR A 9 -1.43 -29.31 13.12
C THR A 9 -0.64 -28.30 13.93
N ARG A 10 0.69 -28.43 13.91
CA ARG A 10 1.62 -27.48 14.52
C ARG A 10 2.79 -27.18 13.58
N VAL A 11 3.12 -25.90 13.40
CA VAL A 11 4.28 -25.48 12.60
C VAL A 11 5.56 -25.75 13.39
N THR A 12 6.56 -26.32 12.73
CA THR A 12 7.87 -26.68 13.32
C THR A 12 9.06 -25.99 12.65
N GLY A 13 8.80 -25.17 11.64
CA GLY A 13 9.82 -24.37 10.98
C GLY A 13 9.35 -23.70 9.70
N LEU A 14 10.00 -22.59 9.36
CA LEU A 14 9.92 -21.93 8.05
C LEU A 14 11.26 -22.07 7.33
N SER A 15 11.22 -22.44 6.05
CA SER A 15 12.38 -22.34 5.16
C SER A 15 12.39 -20.94 4.55
N LEU A 16 13.53 -20.26 4.64
CA LEU A 16 13.77 -18.94 4.08
C LEU A 16 14.92 -19.03 3.08
N THR A 17 14.73 -18.44 1.90
CA THR A 17 15.83 -18.19 0.97
C THR A 17 16.46 -16.85 1.31
N THR A 18 17.73 -16.84 1.71
CA THR A 18 18.49 -15.62 1.96
C THR A 18 19.60 -15.46 0.91
N PRO A 19 20.23 -14.27 0.77
CA PRO A 19 21.39 -14.11 -0.11
C PRO A 19 22.56 -15.05 0.18
N THR A 20 22.61 -15.62 1.40
CA THR A 20 23.67 -16.53 1.86
C THR A 20 23.27 -18.00 1.78
N GLY A 21 22.09 -18.33 1.24
CA GLY A 21 21.59 -19.70 1.08
C GLY A 21 20.23 -19.95 1.75
N GLU A 22 19.78 -21.20 1.74
CA GLU A 22 18.56 -21.58 2.44
C GLU A 22 18.82 -21.69 3.95
N ARG A 23 17.91 -21.11 4.75
CA ARG A 23 17.95 -21.19 6.21
C ARG A 23 16.60 -21.63 6.74
N ARG A 24 16.64 -22.61 7.65
CA ARG A 24 15.47 -22.99 8.45
C ARG A 24 15.40 -22.15 9.72
N VAL A 25 14.22 -21.61 10.03
CA VAL A 25 13.93 -20.87 11.26
C VAL A 25 12.91 -21.62 12.08
N GLN A 26 13.21 -21.83 13.36
CA GLN A 26 12.33 -22.46 14.35
C GLN A 26 11.93 -21.42 15.40
N ALA A 27 10.68 -21.48 15.84
CA ALA A 27 10.12 -20.58 16.83
C ALA A 27 8.95 -21.27 17.54
N ASP A 28 8.55 -20.73 18.68
CA ASP A 28 7.38 -21.20 19.42
C ASP A 28 6.07 -20.84 18.70
N ALA A 29 6.04 -19.66 18.08
CA ALA A 29 4.93 -19.11 17.31
C ALA A 29 5.41 -18.52 15.97
N TYR A 30 4.52 -18.56 14.98
CA TYR A 30 4.75 -18.10 13.61
C TYR A 30 3.67 -17.09 13.23
N LEU A 31 4.07 -15.90 12.77
CA LEU A 31 3.15 -14.87 12.29
C LEU A 31 3.39 -14.64 10.80
N ALA A 32 2.36 -14.82 9.99
CA ALA A 32 2.38 -14.45 8.58
C ALA A 32 1.77 -13.06 8.39
N ALA A 33 2.63 -12.05 8.32
CA ALA A 33 2.30 -10.66 8.01
C ALA A 33 2.54 -10.35 6.52
N CYS A 34 1.96 -11.17 5.65
CA CYS A 34 2.11 -11.04 4.19
C CYS A 34 1.02 -10.16 3.58
N ASP A 35 1.24 -9.70 2.34
CA ASP A 35 0.15 -9.20 1.49
C ASP A 35 -0.76 -10.36 1.04
N VAL A 36 -1.91 -10.05 0.43
CA VAL A 36 -2.88 -11.07 -0.02
C VAL A 36 -2.25 -12.12 -0.94
N PRO A 37 -1.49 -11.75 -2.00
CA PRO A 37 -0.85 -12.75 -2.86
C PRO A 37 0.21 -13.58 -2.12
N GLY A 38 0.95 -12.96 -1.20
CA GLY A 38 1.95 -13.64 -0.39
C GLY A 38 1.33 -14.69 0.52
N ILE A 39 0.24 -14.36 1.23
CA ILE A 39 -0.43 -15.32 2.11
C ILE A 39 -1.12 -16.44 1.32
N GLN A 40 -1.74 -16.12 0.18
CA GLN A 40 -2.36 -17.12 -0.71
C GLN A 40 -1.36 -18.16 -1.18
N ARG A 41 -0.11 -17.75 -1.44
CA ARG A 41 1.01 -18.61 -1.84
C ARG A 41 1.65 -19.34 -0.66
N LEU A 42 1.73 -18.71 0.50
CA LEU A 42 2.38 -19.26 1.69
C LEU A 42 1.57 -20.41 2.30
N LEU A 43 0.24 -20.31 2.30
CA LEU A 43 -0.64 -21.29 2.95
C LEU A 43 -0.63 -22.64 2.23
N PRO A 44 -0.38 -23.75 2.95
CA PRO A 44 -0.47 -25.08 2.36
C PRO A 44 -1.89 -25.43 1.89
N GLU A 45 -2.00 -26.08 0.74
CA GLU A 45 -3.30 -26.45 0.15
C GLU A 45 -4.14 -27.36 1.05
N HIS A 46 -3.52 -28.26 1.82
CA HIS A 46 -4.25 -29.12 2.74
C HIS A 46 -4.83 -28.35 3.94
N TRP A 47 -4.23 -27.23 4.34
CA TRP A 47 -4.81 -26.35 5.36
C TRP A 47 -6.07 -25.67 4.85
N LYS A 48 -6.03 -25.16 3.60
CA LYS A 48 -7.18 -24.54 2.94
C LYS A 48 -8.35 -25.52 2.82
N ARG A 49 -8.08 -26.79 2.45
CA ARG A 49 -9.13 -27.83 2.38
C ARG A 49 -9.74 -28.17 3.73
N ARG A 50 -8.95 -28.12 4.81
CA ARG A 50 -9.39 -28.51 6.16
C ARG A 50 -10.09 -27.39 6.92
N HIS A 51 -9.73 -26.13 6.64
CA HIS A 51 -10.21 -25.00 7.42
C HIS A 51 -10.76 -23.88 6.52
N ALA A 52 -12.05 -23.57 6.69
CA ALA A 52 -12.70 -22.50 5.95
C ALA A 52 -11.99 -21.14 6.10
N GLN A 53 -11.42 -20.85 7.28
CA GLN A 53 -10.67 -19.60 7.50
C GLN A 53 -9.51 -19.43 6.52
N PHE A 54 -8.78 -20.50 6.19
CA PHE A 54 -7.69 -20.44 5.21
C PHE A 54 -8.20 -20.45 3.78
N ALA A 55 -9.26 -21.22 3.47
CA ALA A 55 -9.88 -21.21 2.14
C ALA A 55 -10.47 -19.83 1.76
N ASN A 56 -11.02 -19.11 2.75
CA ASN A 56 -11.61 -17.79 2.55
C ASN A 56 -10.58 -16.77 2.03
N ILE A 57 -9.31 -16.93 2.32
CA ILE A 57 -8.24 -16.04 1.86
C ILE A 57 -8.09 -16.06 0.34
N ASP A 58 -8.40 -17.19 -0.32
CA ASP A 58 -8.39 -17.28 -1.79
C ASP A 58 -9.55 -16.53 -2.44
N ARG A 59 -10.56 -16.10 -1.65
CA ARG A 59 -11.63 -15.21 -2.13
C ARG A 59 -11.17 -13.76 -2.20
N LEU A 60 -10.11 -13.39 -1.47
CA LEU A 60 -9.62 -12.02 -1.40
C LEU A 60 -8.89 -11.67 -2.70
N GLY A 61 -9.47 -10.78 -3.49
CA GLY A 61 -8.82 -10.21 -4.67
C GLY A 61 -8.06 -8.94 -4.29
N ALA A 62 -7.01 -8.60 -5.05
CA ALA A 62 -6.32 -7.32 -4.90
C ALA A 62 -6.74 -6.31 -5.97
N VAL A 63 -6.47 -5.02 -5.74
CA VAL A 63 -6.65 -3.95 -6.72
C VAL A 63 -5.30 -3.51 -7.30
N PRO A 64 -5.21 -3.27 -8.61
CA PRO A 64 -4.03 -2.67 -9.20
C PRO A 64 -4.00 -1.15 -8.95
N VAL A 65 -2.81 -0.62 -8.69
CA VAL A 65 -2.54 0.81 -8.52
C VAL A 65 -1.24 1.16 -9.24
N ALA A 66 -1.19 2.35 -9.84
CA ALA A 66 0.05 2.94 -10.31
C ALA A 66 0.26 4.33 -9.68
N THR A 67 1.49 4.61 -9.25
CA THR A 67 1.87 5.92 -8.74
C THR A 67 2.89 6.53 -9.68
N VAL A 68 2.63 7.75 -10.12
CA VAL A 68 3.50 8.51 -11.01
C VAL A 68 4.16 9.64 -10.23
N GLN A 69 5.46 9.82 -10.46
CA GLN A 69 6.23 10.92 -9.89
C GLN A 69 6.75 11.79 -11.03
N LEU A 70 6.53 13.10 -10.96
CA LEU A 70 6.91 14.07 -11.97
C LEU A 70 7.72 15.19 -11.33
N ARG A 71 8.96 15.40 -11.79
CA ARG A 71 9.85 16.45 -11.31
C ARG A 71 9.97 17.55 -12.36
N TYR A 72 9.71 18.78 -11.94
CA TYR A 72 9.86 19.97 -12.78
C TYR A 72 11.05 20.82 -12.36
N ASP A 73 11.52 21.68 -13.29
CA ASP A 73 12.49 22.75 -13.00
C ASP A 73 11.85 23.93 -12.23
N GLY A 74 10.56 24.19 -12.45
CA GLY A 74 9.77 25.21 -11.77
C GLY A 74 8.65 24.66 -10.89
N TRP A 75 7.90 25.58 -10.27
CA TRP A 75 6.80 25.26 -9.36
C TRP A 75 5.46 25.14 -10.08
N VAL A 76 4.80 23.99 -9.92
CA VAL A 76 3.42 23.77 -10.35
C VAL A 76 2.49 24.27 -9.25
N THR A 77 1.70 25.30 -9.57
CA THR A 77 0.86 26.06 -8.63
C THR A 77 -0.57 26.16 -9.15
N GLU A 78 -1.49 26.51 -8.26
CA GLU A 78 -2.89 26.84 -8.57
C GLU A 78 -3.06 28.13 -9.39
N LEU A 79 -2.00 28.94 -9.51
CA LEU A 79 -2.07 30.24 -10.17
C LEU A 79 -2.10 30.10 -11.70
N ARG A 80 -2.88 30.97 -12.35
CA ARG A 80 -2.97 31.02 -13.82
C ARG A 80 -1.78 31.70 -14.50
N GLN A 81 -1.00 32.50 -13.77
CA GLN A 81 0.10 33.28 -14.34
C GLN A 81 1.46 32.61 -14.05
N PRO A 82 2.27 32.28 -15.08
CA PRO A 82 3.56 31.58 -14.92
C PRO A 82 4.65 32.36 -14.17
N ARG A 83 4.47 33.67 -13.92
CA ARG A 83 5.55 34.54 -13.44
C ARG A 83 6.09 34.20 -12.05
N ALA A 84 5.31 33.51 -11.20
CA ALA A 84 5.76 33.05 -9.89
C ALA A 84 6.40 31.65 -9.91
N ALA A 85 6.21 30.88 -10.99
CA ALA A 85 6.62 29.46 -11.08
C ALA A 85 8.11 29.25 -11.36
N MET A 86 8.87 30.32 -11.62
CA MET A 86 10.21 30.25 -12.23
C MET A 86 11.36 30.57 -11.26
N ASP A 87 11.11 30.71 -9.96
CA ASP A 87 12.16 30.87 -8.96
C ASP A 87 12.28 29.61 -8.07
N PRO A 88 13.16 28.65 -8.41
CA PRO A 88 13.39 27.46 -7.59
C PRO A 88 13.88 27.77 -6.16
N ALA A 89 14.40 28.98 -5.91
CA ALA A 89 14.90 29.37 -4.60
C ALA A 89 13.76 29.72 -3.60
N HIS A 90 12.56 30.02 -4.10
CA HIS A 90 11.40 30.37 -3.27
C HIS A 90 10.23 29.40 -3.53
N PRO A 91 10.09 28.34 -2.70
CA PRO A 91 9.03 27.37 -2.84
C PRO A 91 7.64 28.00 -2.72
N THR A 92 6.75 27.66 -3.65
CA THR A 92 5.37 28.14 -3.70
C THR A 92 4.45 27.10 -4.35
N GLY A 93 3.17 27.10 -3.97
CA GLY A 93 2.16 26.25 -4.59
C GLY A 93 1.45 25.34 -3.60
N LEU A 94 1.24 24.09 -4.02
CA LEU A 94 0.29 23.16 -3.42
C LEU A 94 0.88 22.42 -2.20
N ASP A 95 0.72 23.01 -1.01
CA ASP A 95 1.12 22.42 0.27
C ASP A 95 -0.03 21.64 0.94
N ASN A 96 -0.60 20.67 0.21
CA ASN A 96 -1.64 19.78 0.72
C ASN A 96 -1.78 18.50 -0.12
N LEU A 97 -2.51 17.51 0.41
CA LEU A 97 -3.07 16.42 -0.40
C LEU A 97 -4.32 16.93 -1.10
N LEU A 98 -4.37 16.75 -2.42
CA LEU A 98 -5.45 17.25 -3.26
C LEU A 98 -6.11 16.11 -4.04
N TYR A 99 -7.35 16.34 -4.46
CA TYR A 99 -8.15 15.41 -5.24
C TYR A 99 -8.49 16.02 -6.59
N THR A 100 -8.60 15.19 -7.63
CA THR A 100 -9.07 15.65 -8.94
C THR A 100 -10.28 14.86 -9.41
N ALA A 101 -11.20 15.55 -10.09
CA ALA A 101 -12.31 14.93 -10.81
C ALA A 101 -12.07 14.91 -12.34
N ASP A 102 -11.11 15.71 -12.82
CA ASP A 102 -10.88 15.98 -14.24
C ASP A 102 -9.56 15.37 -14.78
N ALA A 103 -8.99 14.40 -14.05
CA ALA A 103 -7.82 13.62 -14.43
C ALA A 103 -7.96 12.17 -13.96
N ASP A 104 -7.11 11.29 -14.52
CA ASP A 104 -7.12 9.86 -14.18
C ASP A 104 -6.39 9.57 -12.87
N PHE A 105 -5.64 10.53 -12.34
CA PHE A 105 -5.08 10.44 -11.00
C PHE A 105 -6.07 10.98 -9.95
N SER A 106 -6.42 10.12 -8.99
CA SER A 106 -7.44 10.41 -7.98
C SER A 106 -6.99 11.48 -6.99
N CYS A 107 -5.89 11.22 -6.29
CA CYS A 107 -5.24 12.14 -5.38
C CYS A 107 -3.79 12.38 -5.80
N PHE A 108 -3.27 13.56 -5.44
CA PHE A 108 -1.90 13.94 -5.70
C PHE A 108 -1.42 14.97 -4.67
N ALA A 109 -0.10 15.10 -4.56
CA ALA A 109 0.53 16.12 -3.73
C ALA A 109 1.88 16.54 -4.36
N ASP A 110 2.30 17.78 -4.10
CA ASP A 110 3.68 18.19 -4.35
C ASP A 110 4.53 17.79 -3.14
N LEU A 111 5.29 16.71 -3.27
CA LEU A 111 6.15 16.20 -2.20
C LEU A 111 7.28 17.17 -1.84
N ALA A 112 7.65 18.10 -2.72
CA ALA A 112 8.66 19.11 -2.37
C ALA A 112 8.14 20.16 -1.38
N LEU A 113 6.81 20.23 -1.19
CA LEU A 113 6.14 21.15 -0.27
C LEU A 113 5.47 20.39 0.89
N ALA A 114 4.58 19.44 0.56
CA ALA A 114 3.68 18.79 1.51
C ALA A 114 4.31 17.68 2.36
N SER A 115 5.49 17.19 1.98
CA SER A 115 6.16 16.14 2.72
C SER A 115 6.91 16.69 3.93
N PRO A 116 6.88 16.03 5.10
CA PRO A 116 7.74 16.37 6.22
C PRO A 116 9.22 16.04 5.94
N ALA A 117 9.51 15.12 5.01
CA ALA A 117 10.86 14.88 4.50
C ALA A 117 11.20 15.88 3.39
N ASP A 118 12.42 16.44 3.42
CA ASP A 118 12.86 17.43 2.44
C ASP A 118 13.18 16.78 1.08
N TYR A 119 12.28 16.95 0.12
CA TYR A 119 12.44 16.51 -1.26
C TYR A 119 12.87 17.64 -2.22
N ARG A 120 13.23 18.81 -1.72
CA ARG A 120 13.72 19.93 -2.54
C ARG A 120 15.13 19.64 -3.03
N LYS A 121 15.44 20.11 -4.23
CA LYS A 121 16.76 19.97 -4.85
C LYS A 121 17.16 21.29 -5.50
N PRO A 122 18.42 21.73 -5.38
CA PRO A 122 18.88 22.94 -6.08
C PRO A 122 18.60 22.86 -7.59
N GLY A 123 18.04 23.93 -8.15
CA GLY A 123 17.68 24.00 -9.57
C GLY A 123 16.45 23.17 -9.97
N CYS A 124 15.69 22.64 -9.00
CA CYS A 124 14.44 21.93 -9.22
C CYS A 124 13.29 22.60 -8.48
N GLY A 125 12.09 22.52 -9.06
CA GLY A 125 10.84 22.89 -8.42
C GLY A 125 10.04 21.65 -8.00
N SER A 126 8.76 21.63 -8.36
CA SER A 126 7.77 20.66 -7.87
C SER A 126 8.13 19.19 -8.07
N LEU A 127 7.78 18.36 -7.10
CA LEU A 127 7.75 16.90 -7.19
C LEU A 127 6.31 16.40 -7.03
N LEU A 128 5.57 16.34 -8.12
CA LEU A 128 4.20 15.84 -8.05
C LEU A 128 4.22 14.33 -7.92
N GLN A 129 3.50 13.80 -6.93
CA GLN A 129 3.17 12.39 -6.83
C GLN A 129 1.67 12.21 -7.08
N CYS A 130 1.32 11.51 -8.15
CA CYS A 130 -0.04 11.32 -8.63
C CYS A 130 -0.45 9.85 -8.56
N VAL A 131 -1.58 9.53 -7.93
CA VAL A 131 -2.07 8.16 -7.76
C VAL A 131 -3.13 7.82 -8.82
N LEU A 132 -2.78 6.95 -9.76
CA LEU A 132 -3.68 6.42 -10.79
C LEU A 132 -4.47 5.23 -10.25
N THR A 133 -5.78 5.45 -10.07
CA THR A 133 -6.75 4.43 -9.66
C THR A 133 -8.10 4.69 -10.36
N PRO A 134 -8.72 3.68 -11.02
CA PRO A 134 -8.31 2.27 -11.06
C PRO A 134 -7.02 2.04 -11.87
N GLY A 135 -6.15 1.15 -11.38
CA GLY A 135 -4.83 0.91 -11.96
C GLY A 135 -4.82 -0.03 -13.18
N ASP A 136 -5.93 -0.73 -13.47
CA ASP A 136 -6.01 -1.78 -14.50
C ASP A 136 -5.48 -1.34 -15.89
N PRO A 137 -5.80 -0.14 -16.40
CA PRO A 137 -5.28 0.32 -17.70
C PRO A 137 -3.76 0.53 -17.71
N TRP A 138 -3.19 0.85 -16.54
CA TRP A 138 -1.82 1.34 -16.40
C TRP A 138 -0.79 0.23 -16.14
N ILE A 139 -1.22 -0.92 -15.61
CA ILE A 139 -0.31 -2.04 -15.33
C ILE A 139 0.45 -2.47 -16.59
N LYS A 140 -0.26 -2.61 -17.72
CA LYS A 140 0.31 -3.07 -18.99
C LYS A 140 0.90 -1.96 -19.86
N ALA A 141 0.59 -0.69 -19.57
CA ALA A 141 1.06 0.44 -20.38
C ALA A 141 2.57 0.69 -20.21
N GLY A 142 3.26 1.27 -21.20
CA GLY A 142 4.67 1.63 -21.07
C GLY A 142 4.88 2.78 -20.06
N ASN A 143 5.98 2.78 -19.31
CA ASN A 143 6.24 3.82 -18.31
C ASN A 143 6.30 5.23 -18.93
N GLU A 144 6.94 5.37 -20.08
CA GLU A 144 7.02 6.64 -20.82
C GLU A 144 5.62 7.16 -21.21
N HIS A 145 4.73 6.26 -21.66
CA HIS A 145 3.36 6.63 -21.99
C HIS A 145 2.59 7.11 -20.76
N ILE A 146 2.73 6.42 -19.62
CA ILE A 146 2.08 6.81 -18.35
C ILE A 146 2.57 8.18 -17.87
N ILE A 147 3.89 8.41 -17.94
CA ILE A 147 4.51 9.69 -17.58
C ILE A 147 3.99 10.80 -18.47
N ALA A 148 4.03 10.62 -19.80
CA ALA A 148 3.56 11.61 -20.76
C ALA A 148 2.06 11.91 -20.60
N HIS A 149 1.25 10.87 -20.37
CA HIS A 149 -0.18 11.03 -20.10
C HIS A 149 -0.42 11.85 -18.84
N THR A 150 0.24 11.50 -17.73
CA THR A 150 0.07 12.18 -16.45
C THR A 150 0.57 13.63 -16.51
N ASP A 151 1.73 13.89 -17.13
CA ASP A 151 2.25 15.23 -17.36
C ASP A 151 1.28 16.07 -18.22
N GLY A 152 0.71 15.49 -19.27
CA GLY A 152 -0.32 16.15 -20.07
C GLY A 152 -1.56 16.54 -19.27
N GLN A 153 -1.98 15.70 -18.32
CA GLN A 153 -3.09 16.02 -17.40
C GLN A 153 -2.72 17.11 -16.41
N VAL A 154 -1.52 17.08 -15.83
CA VAL A 154 -0.99 18.16 -14.98
C VAL A 154 -0.97 19.49 -15.74
N ARG A 155 -0.48 19.50 -16.98
CA ARG A 155 -0.43 20.72 -17.81
C ARG A 155 -1.80 21.29 -18.15
N ARG A 156 -2.80 20.43 -18.31
CA ARG A 156 -4.20 20.85 -18.51
C ARG A 156 -4.78 21.45 -17.24
N LEU A 157 -4.50 20.86 -16.08
CA LEU A 157 -5.06 21.29 -14.79
C LEU A 157 -4.37 22.54 -14.23
N PHE A 158 -3.05 22.67 -14.43
CA PHE A 158 -2.23 23.71 -13.84
C PHE A 158 -1.52 24.52 -14.93
N PRO A 159 -2.12 25.64 -15.38
CA PRO A 159 -1.51 26.49 -16.41
C PRO A 159 -0.10 26.99 -16.05
N SER A 160 0.26 27.10 -14.75
CA SER A 160 1.61 27.50 -14.35
C SER A 160 2.70 26.52 -14.83
N SER A 161 2.37 25.25 -15.04
CA SER A 161 3.30 24.24 -15.52
C SER A 161 3.66 24.38 -17.00
N SER A 162 2.97 25.23 -17.77
CA SER A 162 3.23 25.41 -19.21
C SER A 162 4.63 25.92 -19.51
N GLY A 163 5.22 26.67 -18.57
CA GLY A 163 6.59 27.18 -18.67
C GLY A 163 7.65 26.23 -18.09
N CYS A 164 7.25 25.11 -17.49
CA CYS A 164 8.15 24.19 -16.80
C CYS A 164 8.59 23.02 -17.69
N THR A 165 9.86 22.69 -17.58
CA THR A 165 10.46 21.48 -18.16
C THR A 165 10.25 20.31 -17.20
N LEU A 166 9.74 19.19 -17.71
CA LEU A 166 9.74 17.94 -16.97
C LEU A 166 11.17 17.37 -16.99
N LEU A 167 11.84 17.42 -15.85
CA LEU A 167 13.23 16.98 -15.69
C LEU A 167 13.34 15.46 -15.53
N TRP A 168 12.36 14.85 -14.87
CA TRP A 168 12.36 13.43 -14.56
C TRP A 168 10.96 12.91 -14.29
N GLY A 169 10.70 11.68 -14.70
CA GLY A 169 9.46 10.97 -14.43
C GLY A 169 9.73 9.52 -13.99
N ASN A 170 8.89 9.01 -13.09
CA ASN A 170 8.94 7.62 -12.66
C ASN A 170 7.54 7.06 -12.45
N VAL A 171 7.41 5.74 -12.62
CA VAL A 171 6.17 5.01 -12.44
C VAL A 171 6.43 3.80 -11.56
N VAL A 172 5.71 3.72 -10.45
CA VAL A 172 5.67 2.54 -9.58
C VAL A 172 4.35 1.85 -9.83
N LYS A 173 4.40 0.57 -10.22
CA LYS A 173 3.20 -0.23 -10.51
C LYS A 173 3.07 -1.37 -9.52
N LEU A 174 1.90 -1.48 -8.91
CA LEU A 174 1.53 -2.57 -8.03
C LEU A 174 0.28 -3.24 -8.61
N ALA A 175 0.45 -4.38 -9.28
CA ALA A 175 -0.66 -5.12 -9.88
C ALA A 175 -1.60 -5.73 -8.83
N GLN A 176 -1.08 -5.99 -7.63
CA GLN A 176 -1.80 -6.53 -6.49
C GLN A 176 -1.41 -5.69 -5.26
N SER A 177 -2.08 -4.55 -5.07
CA SER A 177 -1.79 -3.62 -3.99
C SER A 177 -2.63 -3.96 -2.75
N LEU A 178 -3.75 -3.28 -2.55
CA LEU A 178 -4.69 -3.51 -1.46
C LEU A 178 -5.66 -4.62 -1.83
N TYR A 179 -6.22 -5.29 -0.84
CA TYR A 179 -7.40 -6.11 -0.97
C TYR A 179 -8.59 -5.27 -1.47
N ARG A 180 -9.39 -5.87 -2.35
CA ARG A 180 -10.58 -5.29 -2.94
C ARG A 180 -11.77 -5.47 -1.99
N GLU A 181 -12.15 -4.39 -1.32
CA GLU A 181 -13.34 -4.31 -0.47
C GLU A 181 -14.64 -4.24 -1.27
N ALA A 182 -14.93 -5.27 -2.07
CA ALA A 182 -16.20 -5.37 -2.77
C ALA A 182 -17.35 -5.71 -1.79
N PRO A 183 -18.62 -5.40 -2.14
CA PRO A 183 -19.77 -5.82 -1.34
C PRO A 183 -19.76 -7.32 -1.04
N GLY A 184 -20.04 -7.69 0.20
CA GLY A 184 -20.15 -9.09 0.63
C GLY A 184 -18.81 -9.77 0.96
N MET A 185 -17.70 -9.04 0.99
CA MET A 185 -16.39 -9.64 1.19
C MET A 185 -15.92 -9.72 2.65
N GLU A 186 -16.56 -8.99 3.57
CA GLU A 186 -16.24 -9.00 5.02
C GLU A 186 -16.19 -10.41 5.64
N PRO A 187 -17.12 -11.36 5.34
CA PRO A 187 -17.06 -12.72 5.87
C PRO A 187 -15.81 -13.53 5.48
N TYR A 188 -15.06 -13.09 4.46
CA TYR A 188 -13.85 -13.75 4.01
C TYR A 188 -12.58 -13.24 4.67
N ARG A 189 -12.65 -12.13 5.42
CA ARG A 189 -11.49 -11.60 6.16
C ARG A 189 -11.20 -12.51 7.36
N PRO A 190 -10.02 -13.15 7.41
CA PRO A 190 -9.72 -14.09 8.50
C PRO A 190 -9.40 -13.33 9.79
N GLU A 191 -9.73 -13.92 10.94
CA GLU A 191 -9.22 -13.47 12.24
C GLU A 191 -7.70 -13.72 12.36
N GLN A 192 -7.02 -13.00 13.26
CA GLN A 192 -5.58 -13.13 13.46
C GLN A 192 -5.19 -14.47 14.09
N ARG A 193 -6.06 -15.04 14.94
CA ARG A 193 -5.92 -16.40 15.46
C ARG A 193 -6.39 -17.39 14.41
N THR A 194 -5.61 -18.44 14.18
CA THR A 194 -5.94 -19.49 13.21
C THR A 194 -6.25 -20.82 13.90
N PRO A 195 -6.72 -21.84 13.16
CA PRO A 195 -6.95 -23.18 13.71
C PRO A 195 -5.65 -23.93 13.98
N VAL A 196 -4.52 -23.47 13.44
CA VAL A 196 -3.19 -23.99 13.73
C VAL A 196 -2.64 -23.19 14.91
N SER A 197 -2.55 -23.82 16.08
CA SER A 197 -2.45 -23.14 17.37
C SER A 197 -1.24 -22.23 17.55
N ASN A 198 -0.16 -22.47 16.80
CA ASN A 198 1.05 -21.67 16.82
C ASN A 198 1.31 -20.90 15.51
N PHE A 199 0.30 -20.75 14.65
CA PHE A 199 0.37 -19.97 13.42
C PHE A 199 -0.70 -18.87 13.44
N PHE A 200 -0.30 -17.65 13.11
CA PHE A 200 -1.12 -16.44 13.21
C PHE A 200 -1.06 -15.65 11.92
N LEU A 201 -2.09 -14.83 11.68
CA LEU A 201 -2.18 -13.95 10.53
C LEU A 201 -2.12 -12.48 10.97
N ALA A 202 -1.42 -11.66 10.20
CA ALA A 202 -1.53 -10.21 10.26
C ALA A 202 -1.49 -9.65 8.84
N GLY A 203 -1.91 -8.40 8.70
CA GLY A 203 -2.12 -7.73 7.44
C GLY A 203 -3.48 -7.04 7.45
N SER A 204 -3.56 -5.91 6.77
CA SER A 204 -4.76 -5.08 6.69
C SER A 204 -5.99 -5.83 6.14
N TYR A 205 -5.78 -6.88 5.33
CA TYR A 205 -6.81 -7.81 4.83
C TYR A 205 -7.46 -8.68 5.93
N THR A 206 -6.80 -8.87 7.07
CA THR A 206 -7.37 -9.63 8.20
C THR A 206 -8.53 -8.83 8.84
N ARG A 207 -9.35 -9.50 9.65
CA ARG A 207 -10.55 -8.92 10.27
C ARG A 207 -10.18 -7.84 11.31
N GLN A 208 -10.61 -6.61 11.07
CA GLN A 208 -10.44 -5.45 11.95
C GLN A 208 -11.40 -4.32 11.49
N ASP A 209 -11.66 -3.34 12.36
CA ASP A 209 -12.75 -2.37 12.20
C ASP A 209 -12.46 -1.20 11.25
N TYR A 210 -11.29 -1.19 10.61
CA TYR A 210 -10.89 -0.23 9.59
C TYR A 210 -10.78 -0.92 8.23
N ILE A 211 -10.76 -0.09 7.19
CA ILE A 211 -10.51 -0.53 5.81
C ILE A 211 -9.06 -1.02 5.64
N ASP A 212 -8.78 -1.60 4.48
CA ASP A 212 -7.44 -1.95 4.03
C ASP A 212 -6.57 -0.69 3.90
N SER A 213 -5.89 -0.38 4.99
CA SER A 213 -5.15 0.86 5.22
C SER A 213 -3.94 0.63 6.11
N MET A 214 -3.08 1.64 6.25
CA MET A 214 -1.97 1.62 7.19
C MET A 214 -2.44 1.44 8.64
N GLU A 215 -3.60 2.01 9.00
CA GLU A 215 -4.19 1.82 10.33
C GLU A 215 -4.70 0.39 10.51
N GLY A 216 -5.41 -0.14 9.51
CA GLY A 216 -5.83 -1.54 9.50
C GLY A 216 -4.66 -2.53 9.62
N ALA A 217 -3.55 -2.25 8.94
CA ALA A 217 -2.32 -3.03 9.07
C ALA A 217 -1.74 -2.96 10.49
N THR A 218 -1.66 -1.77 11.07
CA THR A 218 -1.16 -1.56 12.45
C THR A 218 -2.01 -2.31 13.47
N MET A 219 -3.33 -2.12 13.42
CA MET A 219 -4.27 -2.82 14.29
C MET A 219 -4.21 -4.32 14.11
N SER A 220 -4.09 -4.84 12.88
CA SER A 220 -3.97 -6.28 12.65
C SER A 220 -2.75 -6.87 13.37
N GLY A 221 -1.64 -6.13 13.41
CA GLY A 221 -0.44 -6.53 14.15
C GLY A 221 -0.66 -6.54 15.67
N LEU A 222 -1.35 -5.53 16.20
CA LEU A 222 -1.71 -5.46 17.63
C LEU A 222 -2.66 -6.61 18.02
N LEU A 223 -3.66 -6.89 17.20
CA LEU A 223 -4.60 -8.00 17.40
C LEU A 223 -3.87 -9.35 17.34
N ALA A 224 -2.95 -9.53 16.39
CA ALA A 224 -2.16 -10.74 16.27
C ALA A 224 -1.22 -10.94 17.47
N ALA A 225 -0.56 -9.87 17.93
CA ALA A 225 0.28 -9.92 19.12
C ALA A 225 -0.53 -10.30 20.37
N ALA A 226 -1.73 -9.74 20.53
CA ALA A 226 -2.65 -10.11 21.61
C ALA A 226 -3.07 -11.59 21.53
N ALA A 227 -3.35 -12.09 20.32
CA ALA A 227 -3.66 -13.50 20.08
C ALA A 227 -2.49 -14.43 20.42
N ILE A 228 -1.26 -14.07 20.02
CA ILE A 228 -0.04 -14.83 20.35
C ILE A 228 0.19 -14.89 21.86
N LEU A 229 0.00 -13.77 22.56
CA LEU A 229 0.21 -13.66 24.01
C LEU A 229 -0.96 -14.21 24.85
N ASN A 230 -2.06 -14.64 24.21
CA ASN A 230 -3.32 -15.05 24.85
C ASN A 230 -3.84 -14.00 25.84
N ARG A 231 -3.90 -12.74 25.39
CA ARG A 231 -4.38 -11.59 26.18
C ARG A 231 -5.38 -10.78 25.36
N PRO A 232 -6.27 -10.00 26.01
CA PRO A 232 -7.12 -9.06 25.29
C PRO A 232 -6.26 -8.00 24.59
N ALA A 233 -6.65 -7.61 23.37
CA ALA A 233 -6.00 -6.54 22.65
C ALA A 233 -6.21 -5.20 23.38
N ARG A 234 -5.14 -4.44 23.55
CA ARG A 234 -5.19 -3.07 24.06
C ARG A 234 -5.04 -2.13 22.88
N LEU A 235 -6.15 -1.83 22.23
CA LEU A 235 -6.20 -0.81 21.18
C LEU A 235 -6.34 0.55 21.84
N ALA A 236 -5.67 1.57 21.30
CA ALA A 236 -5.83 2.93 21.78
C ALA A 236 -7.27 3.38 21.53
N THR A 237 -7.98 3.78 22.59
CA THR A 237 -9.30 4.39 22.46
C THR A 237 -9.11 5.90 22.31
N SER A 238 -9.67 6.48 21.26
CA SER A 238 -9.77 7.94 21.17
C SER A 238 -10.87 8.42 22.10
N ALA A 239 -10.54 9.30 23.05
CA ALA A 239 -11.52 9.93 23.94
C ALA A 239 -12.55 10.79 23.17
N ALA A 240 -12.28 11.14 21.91
CA ALA A 240 -13.20 11.90 21.06
C ALA A 240 -14.37 11.06 20.50
N VAL A 241 -14.34 9.73 20.69
CA VAL A 241 -15.35 8.78 20.18
C VAL A 241 -16.03 8.02 21.33
N ALA A 242 -15.81 8.45 22.58
CA ALA A 242 -16.39 7.86 23.79
C ALA A 242 -17.67 8.59 24.23
#